data_AF-A0A437MN67-F1
#
_entry.id   AF-A0A437MN67-F1
#
_cell.length_a   1.000
_cell.length_b   1.000
_cell.length_c   1.000
_cell.angle_alpha   90.00
_cell.angle_beta   90.00
_cell.angle_gamma   90.00
#
_symmetry.space_group_name_H-M   'P 1'
#
loop_
_entity.id
_entity.type
_entity.pdbx_description
1 polymer ?
#
loop_
_entity_poly.entity_id
_entity_poly.type
_entity_poly.pdbx_seq_one_letter_code
_entity_poly.pdbx_strand_id
1 'polypeptide(L)'
;MSDSILTVITPAPDRLLATAADVAAQLGLSNPPPGIGPLILRASDAIAGACNGRVFGRETVRETFRLSCPLKPLMLARDRVHAIASVVVDGTTLVEGADFEVDGPAGLLHRLSGDARCAWRAAKVVVEYSAGWLLPSQDDSDLPGDVRGICIDRAARAYLGQGEDLRIRSESAEGVGNVSYFDPDKLSTPELVALAPYHLYRL
;
A
#
# COMPACT_ATOMS: atom_id res chain seq x y z
N MET A 1 -21.10 4.47 15.60
CA MET A 1 -20.35 4.26 14.34
C MET A 1 -20.25 5.63 13.68
N SER A 2 -19.04 6.13 13.43
CA SER A 2 -18.84 7.37 12.66
C SER A 2 -18.92 7.04 11.18
N ASP A 3 -19.63 7.88 10.43
CA ASP A 3 -19.60 7.84 8.97
C ASP A 3 -18.37 8.61 8.51
N SER A 4 -17.49 7.98 7.73
CA SER A 4 -16.34 8.65 7.10
C SER A 4 -16.41 8.53 5.58
N ILE A 5 -16.16 9.64 4.91
CA ILE A 5 -16.10 9.73 3.45
C ILE A 5 -14.71 10.20 3.07
N LEU A 6 -14.00 9.37 2.29
CA LEU A 6 -12.70 9.67 1.72
C LEU A 6 -12.87 10.21 0.30
N THR A 7 -12.23 11.33 0.00
CA THR A 7 -12.12 11.91 -1.34
C THR A 7 -10.64 12.07 -1.67
N VAL A 8 -10.21 11.49 -2.79
CA VAL A 8 -8.84 11.68 -3.28
C VAL A 8 -8.76 13.04 -3.95
N ILE A 9 -7.87 13.92 -3.46
CA ILE A 9 -7.61 15.23 -4.05
C ILE A 9 -6.55 15.10 -5.14
N THR A 10 -5.45 14.42 -4.81
CA THR A 10 -4.35 14.15 -5.74
C THR A 10 -4.04 12.65 -5.68
N PRO A 11 -4.37 11.89 -6.74
CA PRO A 11 -4.05 10.46 -6.78
C PRO A 11 -2.55 10.25 -6.90
N ALA A 12 -2.10 9.04 -6.58
CA ALA A 12 -0.73 8.63 -6.82
C ALA A 12 -0.41 8.69 -8.32
N PRO A 13 0.82 9.10 -8.71
CA PRO A 13 1.19 9.25 -10.12
C PRO A 13 1.23 7.91 -10.86
N ASP A 14 1.44 6.81 -10.13
CA ASP A 14 1.49 5.46 -10.67
C ASP A 14 1.07 4.44 -9.59
N ARG A 15 0.99 3.17 -9.97
CA ARG A 15 0.71 2.01 -9.12
C ARG A 15 1.77 0.92 -9.21
N LEU A 16 2.80 1.08 -10.05
CA LEU A 16 3.86 0.09 -10.22
C LEU A 16 4.76 0.04 -8.98
N LEU A 17 4.91 -1.16 -8.40
CA LEU A 17 5.73 -1.40 -7.21
C LEU A 17 7.20 -1.74 -7.55
N ALA A 18 7.55 -1.73 -8.83
CA ALA A 18 8.90 -1.94 -9.34
C ALA A 18 9.07 -1.21 -10.69
N THR A 19 10.30 -0.89 -11.06
CA THR A 19 10.59 -0.33 -12.39
C THR A 19 10.94 -1.44 -13.40
N ALA A 20 10.79 -1.15 -14.69
CA ALA A 20 11.24 -2.06 -15.75
C ALA A 20 12.76 -2.31 -15.71
N ALA A 21 13.54 -1.32 -15.27
CA ALA A 21 14.97 -1.44 -15.07
C ALA A 21 15.32 -2.39 -13.91
N ASP A 22 14.56 -2.36 -12.82
CA ASP A 22 14.76 -3.28 -11.69
C ASP A 22 14.59 -4.74 -12.13
N VAL A 23 13.55 -5.01 -12.92
CA VAL A 23 13.28 -6.37 -13.42
C VAL A 23 14.33 -6.78 -14.46
N ALA A 24 14.78 -5.86 -15.31
CA ALA A 24 15.87 -6.14 -16.25
C ALA A 24 17.16 -6.54 -15.51
N ALA A 25 17.51 -5.81 -14.45
CA ALA A 25 18.66 -6.11 -13.62
C ALA A 25 18.53 -7.49 -12.95
N GLN A 26 17.35 -7.84 -12.45
CA GLN A 26 17.08 -9.17 -11.88
C GLN A 26 17.25 -10.30 -12.89
N LEU A 27 16.89 -10.06 -14.15
CA LEU A 27 17.05 -11.01 -15.26
C LEU A 27 18.48 -11.05 -15.82
N GLY A 28 19.41 -10.22 -15.31
CA GLY A 28 20.77 -10.10 -15.85
C GLY A 28 20.82 -9.41 -17.21
N LEU A 29 19.81 -8.62 -17.57
CA LEU A 29 19.69 -7.91 -18.85
C LEU A 29 20.10 -6.44 -18.71
N SER A 30 20.81 -5.91 -19.72
CA SER A 30 21.18 -4.48 -19.74
C SER A 30 20.01 -3.56 -20.09
N ASN A 31 18.97 -4.08 -20.75
CA ASN A 31 17.77 -3.33 -21.12
C ASN A 31 16.51 -4.14 -20.77
N PRO A 32 15.39 -3.48 -20.42
CA PRO A 32 14.14 -4.17 -20.13
C PRO A 32 13.62 -4.93 -21.35
N PRO A 33 13.19 -6.20 -21.18
CA PRO A 33 12.62 -6.95 -22.28
C PRO A 33 11.25 -6.40 -22.70
N PRO A 34 10.83 -6.63 -23.96
CA PRO A 34 9.51 -6.23 -24.42
C PRO A 34 8.42 -6.94 -23.61
N GLY A 35 7.34 -6.21 -23.29
CA GLY A 35 6.18 -6.79 -22.58
C GLY A 35 6.34 -6.93 -21.06
N ILE A 36 7.44 -6.45 -20.45
CA ILE A 36 7.64 -6.55 -19.00
C ILE A 36 6.66 -5.67 -18.19
N GLY A 37 6.26 -4.50 -18.73
CA GLY A 37 5.37 -3.56 -18.04
C GLY A 37 4.05 -4.19 -17.58
N PRO A 38 3.29 -4.89 -18.45
CA PRO A 38 2.10 -5.63 -18.05
C PRO A 38 2.32 -6.68 -16.95
N LEU A 39 3.49 -7.33 -16.92
CA LEU A 39 3.83 -8.31 -15.88
C LEU A 39 4.07 -7.64 -14.53
N ILE A 40 4.76 -6.49 -14.52
CA ILE A 40 4.96 -5.67 -13.33
C ILE A 40 3.61 -5.18 -12.80
N LEU A 41 2.72 -4.72 -13.69
CA LEU A 41 1.39 -4.29 -13.32
C LEU A 41 0.58 -5.42 -12.68
N ARG A 42 0.55 -6.61 -13.31
CA ARG A 42 -0.11 -7.80 -12.74
C ARG A 42 0.46 -8.16 -11.36
N ALA A 43 1.78 -8.14 -11.20
CA ALA A 43 2.42 -8.42 -9.91
C ALA A 43 2.04 -7.37 -8.86
N SER A 44 2.02 -6.09 -9.23
CA SER A 44 1.62 -4.98 -8.37
C SER A 44 0.17 -5.12 -7.91
N ASP A 45 -0.75 -5.42 -8.83
CA ASP A 45 -2.17 -5.62 -8.54
C ASP A 45 -2.39 -6.85 -7.63
N ALA A 46 -1.63 -7.93 -7.82
CA ALA A 46 -1.71 -9.12 -6.97
C ALA A 46 -1.27 -8.81 -5.52
N ILE A 47 -0.19 -8.04 -5.35
CA ILE A 47 0.29 -7.60 -4.03
C ILE A 47 -0.72 -6.66 -3.37
N ALA A 48 -1.26 -5.68 -4.10
CA ALA A 48 -2.31 -4.80 -3.61
C ALA A 48 -3.55 -5.57 -3.15
N GLY A 49 -3.98 -6.56 -3.95
CA GLY A 49 -5.09 -7.45 -3.62
C GLY A 49 -4.86 -8.26 -2.34
N ALA A 50 -3.65 -8.81 -2.18
CA ALA A 50 -3.27 -9.55 -0.98
C ALA A 50 -3.26 -8.67 0.28
N CYS A 51 -2.90 -7.40 0.13
CA CYS A 51 -2.94 -6.41 1.21
C CYS A 51 -4.33 -5.74 1.38
N ASN A 52 -5.42 -6.45 1.09
CA ASN A 52 -6.81 -5.96 1.20
C ASN A 52 -7.15 -4.76 0.29
N GLY A 53 -6.64 -4.76 -0.95
CA GLY A 53 -6.91 -3.69 -1.92
C GLY A 53 -6.19 -2.37 -1.59
N ARG A 54 -5.04 -2.47 -0.92
CA ARG A 54 -4.26 -1.32 -0.49
C ARG A 54 -3.73 -0.50 -1.66
N VAL A 55 -3.81 0.82 -1.51
CA VAL A 55 -3.09 1.76 -2.37
C VAL A 55 -1.73 2.03 -1.74
N PHE A 56 -0.65 1.67 -2.44
CA PHE A 56 0.72 1.88 -1.96
C PHE A 56 1.23 3.28 -2.31
N GLY A 57 0.93 3.78 -3.51
CA GLY A 57 1.41 5.09 -3.94
C GLY A 57 0.88 6.21 -3.04
N ARG A 58 1.72 7.22 -2.81
CA ARG A 58 1.38 8.37 -1.98
C ARG A 58 0.28 9.19 -2.64
N GLU A 59 -0.79 9.44 -1.90
CA GLU A 59 -1.94 10.26 -2.32
C GLU A 59 -2.14 11.43 -1.36
N THR A 60 -2.69 12.53 -1.87
CA THR A 60 -3.28 13.57 -1.04
C THR A 60 -4.78 13.37 -1.01
N VAL A 61 -5.34 13.21 0.19
CA VAL A 61 -6.74 12.87 0.40
C VAL A 61 -7.40 13.84 1.37
N ARG A 62 -8.72 13.97 1.24
CA ARG A 62 -9.60 14.63 2.20
C ARG A 62 -10.52 13.58 2.79
N GLU A 63 -10.52 13.44 4.09
CA GLU A 63 -11.44 12.58 4.81
C GLU A 63 -12.38 13.43 5.66
N THR A 64 -13.69 13.20 5.50
CA THR A 64 -14.72 13.86 6.28
C THR A 64 -15.38 12.86 7.21
N PHE A 65 -15.28 13.11 8.51
CA PHE A 65 -15.93 12.33 9.56
C PHE A 65 -17.18 13.06 10.05
N ARG A 66 -18.28 12.31 10.18
CA ARG A 66 -19.49 12.73 10.90
C ARG A 66 -19.63 11.88 12.16
N LEU A 67 -19.48 12.52 13.31
CA LEU A 67 -19.43 11.80 14.59
C LEU A 67 -20.82 11.79 15.23
N SER A 68 -21.31 10.61 15.57
CA SER A 68 -22.53 10.41 16.36
C SER A 68 -22.25 10.33 17.87
N CYS A 69 -21.00 10.07 18.25
CA CYS A 69 -20.53 10.01 19.62
C CYS A 69 -19.05 10.44 19.69
N PRO A 70 -18.54 10.84 20.88
CA PRO A 70 -17.14 11.16 21.03
C PRO A 70 -16.22 9.97 20.70
N LEU A 71 -15.17 10.21 19.90
CA LEU A 71 -14.20 9.18 19.51
C LEU A 71 -12.78 9.52 19.98
N LYS A 72 -11.98 8.50 20.27
CA LYS A 72 -10.58 8.64 20.68
C LYS A 72 -9.80 7.36 20.35
N PRO A 73 -8.91 7.33 19.34
CA PRO A 73 -8.62 8.36 18.33
C PRO A 73 -9.62 8.38 17.16
N LEU A 74 -9.44 9.29 16.20
CA LEU A 74 -9.99 9.11 14.85
C LEU A 74 -9.02 8.25 14.03
N MET A 75 -9.54 7.19 13.42
CA MET A 75 -8.76 6.32 12.53
C MET A 75 -8.91 6.85 11.11
N LEU A 76 -7.79 7.22 10.49
CA LEU A 76 -7.74 7.67 9.11
C LEU A 76 -7.83 6.46 8.16
N ALA A 77 -8.46 6.64 7.00
CA ALA A 77 -8.63 5.58 6.01
C ALA A 77 -7.31 5.18 5.35
N ARG A 78 -6.30 6.07 5.33
CA ARG A 78 -4.93 5.74 4.97
C ARG A 78 -4.05 5.80 6.21
N ASP A 79 -3.25 4.76 6.40
CA ASP A 79 -2.11 4.72 7.31
C ASP A 79 -0.86 5.29 6.62
N ARG A 80 0.28 5.32 7.32
CA ARG A 80 1.51 5.97 6.83
C ARG A 80 1.25 7.40 6.37
N VAL A 81 0.64 8.17 7.25
CA VAL A 81 0.44 9.61 7.05
C VAL A 81 1.79 10.32 7.16
N HIS A 82 2.15 11.04 6.11
CA HIS A 82 3.40 11.77 6.02
C HIS A 82 3.26 13.22 6.49
N ALA A 83 2.16 13.87 6.10
CA ALA A 83 1.87 15.23 6.52
C ALA A 83 0.36 15.48 6.57
N ILE A 84 -0.09 16.18 7.61
CA ILE A 84 -1.44 16.74 7.71
C ILE A 84 -1.40 18.14 7.11
N ALA A 85 -2.19 18.38 6.07
CA ALA A 85 -2.33 19.70 5.44
C ALA A 85 -3.32 20.58 6.23
N SER A 86 -4.44 20.01 6.69
CA SER A 86 -5.39 20.73 7.53
C SER A 86 -6.27 19.78 8.35
N VAL A 87 -6.68 20.25 9.54
CA VAL A 87 -7.76 19.65 10.34
C VAL A 87 -8.76 20.75 10.65
N VAL A 88 -10.02 20.57 10.25
CA VAL A 88 -11.11 21.51 10.48
C VAL A 88 -12.22 20.83 11.27
N VAL A 89 -12.53 21.38 12.44
CA VAL A 89 -13.58 20.90 13.34
C VAL A 89 -14.71 21.92 13.37
N ASP A 90 -15.89 21.53 12.89
CA ASP A 90 -17.10 22.38 12.89
C ASP A 90 -16.85 23.80 12.35
N GLY A 91 -15.97 23.91 11.33
CA GLY A 91 -15.58 25.18 10.70
C GLY A 91 -14.35 25.87 11.29
N THR A 92 -13.79 25.35 12.38
CA THR A 92 -12.59 25.89 13.04
C THR A 92 -11.35 25.07 12.66
N THR A 93 -10.34 25.72 12.08
CA THR A 93 -9.06 25.08 11.78
C THR A 93 -8.26 24.88 13.06
N LEU A 94 -7.75 23.67 13.26
CA LEU A 94 -6.92 23.29 14.40
C LEU A 94 -5.44 23.35 14.05
N VAL A 95 -4.59 23.50 15.08
CA VAL A 95 -3.13 23.58 14.95
C VAL A 95 -2.46 22.31 15.47
N GLU A 96 -1.58 21.71 14.66
CA GLU A 96 -0.81 20.54 15.07
C GLU A 96 0.10 20.86 16.27
N GLY A 97 0.24 19.93 17.22
CA GLY A 97 1.02 20.08 18.45
C GLY A 97 0.31 20.86 19.58
N ALA A 98 -0.66 21.72 19.25
CA ALA A 98 -1.48 22.42 20.25
C ALA A 98 -2.86 21.80 20.39
N ASP A 99 -3.49 21.51 19.25
CA ASP A 99 -4.85 21.01 19.18
C ASP A 99 -4.92 19.52 18.85
N PHE A 100 -3.98 19.00 18.06
CA PHE A 100 -3.98 17.60 17.69
C PHE A 100 -2.56 17.11 17.45
N GLU A 101 -2.39 15.80 17.46
CA GLU A 101 -1.17 15.12 17.03
C GLU A 101 -1.55 13.90 16.20
N VAL A 102 -0.65 13.47 15.33
CA VAL A 102 -0.84 12.32 14.45
C VAL A 102 0.17 11.23 14.78
N ASP A 103 -0.31 10.01 14.97
CA ASP A 103 0.52 8.81 14.85
C ASP A 103 0.53 8.41 13.37
N GLY A 104 1.49 8.96 12.63
CA GLY A 104 1.59 8.83 11.18
C GLY A 104 1.63 7.38 10.71
N PRO A 105 2.54 6.53 11.24
CA PRO A 105 2.60 5.11 10.88
C PRO A 105 1.28 4.36 11.08
N ALA A 106 0.57 4.61 12.18
CA ALA A 106 -0.69 3.93 12.49
C ALA A 106 -1.94 4.60 11.86
N GLY A 107 -1.81 5.79 11.28
CA GLY A 107 -2.95 6.56 10.75
C GLY A 107 -3.93 7.00 11.84
N LEU A 108 -3.45 7.28 13.05
CA LEU A 108 -4.30 7.68 14.17
C LEU A 108 -4.19 9.18 14.43
N LEU A 109 -5.33 9.86 14.44
CA LEU A 109 -5.42 11.29 14.72
C LEU A 109 -5.96 11.50 16.14
N HIS A 110 -5.13 12.09 17.01
CA HIS A 110 -5.43 12.34 18.42
C HIS A 110 -5.77 13.82 18.64
N ARG A 111 -6.89 14.11 19.31
CA ARG A 111 -7.18 15.47 19.80
C ARG A 111 -6.41 15.72 21.09
N LEU A 112 -5.88 16.92 21.23
CA LEU A 112 -5.24 17.44 22.43
C LEU A 112 -6.11 18.53 23.07
N SER A 113 -6.04 18.64 24.40
CA SER A 113 -6.55 19.77 25.16
C SER A 113 -5.68 19.93 26.41
N GLY A 114 -5.04 21.09 26.55
CA GLY A 114 -4.07 21.30 27.63
C GLY A 114 -2.93 20.28 27.62
N ASP A 115 -2.41 19.95 26.43
CA ASP A 115 -1.34 18.96 26.22
C ASP A 115 -1.69 17.51 26.62
N ALA A 116 -2.99 17.22 26.81
CA ALA A 116 -3.48 15.88 27.10
C ALA A 116 -4.38 15.36 25.98
N ARG A 117 -4.21 14.08 25.61
CA ARG A 117 -5.10 13.40 24.64
C ARG A 117 -6.53 13.38 25.16
N CYS A 118 -7.47 13.95 24.40
CA CYS A 118 -8.89 13.96 24.72
C CYS A 118 -9.73 13.35 23.58
N ALA A 119 -11.04 13.25 23.79
CA ALA A 119 -11.93 12.72 22.77
C ALA A 119 -12.33 13.82 21.77
N TRP A 120 -12.47 13.43 20.51
CA TRP A 120 -13.08 14.25 19.46
C TRP A 120 -14.56 14.43 19.77
N ARG A 121 -14.95 15.65 20.18
CA ARG A 121 -16.33 16.04 20.48
C ARG A 121 -16.80 17.08 19.46
N ALA A 122 -17.09 16.62 18.25
CA ALA A 122 -17.43 17.47 17.10
C ALA A 122 -18.57 16.84 16.30
N ALA A 123 -19.35 17.64 15.57
CA ALA A 123 -20.33 17.10 14.64
C ALA A 123 -19.64 16.67 13.32
N LYS A 124 -18.71 17.49 12.84
CA LYS A 124 -17.95 17.28 11.61
C LYS A 124 -16.46 17.55 11.81
N VAL A 125 -15.64 16.60 11.38
CA VAL A 125 -14.18 16.76 11.28
C VAL A 125 -13.76 16.53 9.84
N VAL A 126 -13.04 17.48 9.26
CA VAL A 126 -12.45 17.35 7.92
C VAL A 126 -10.94 17.34 8.07
N VAL A 127 -10.30 16.32 7.52
CA VAL A 127 -8.85 16.15 7.57
C VAL A 127 -8.33 16.07 6.14
N GLU A 128 -7.40 16.94 5.78
CA GLU A 128 -6.64 16.82 4.53
C GLU A 128 -5.23 16.39 4.86
N TYR A 129 -4.76 15.34 4.19
CA TYR A 129 -3.48 14.73 4.51
C TYR A 129 -2.88 13.98 3.32
N SER A 130 -1.56 13.80 3.37
CA SER A 130 -0.82 12.97 2.43
C SER A 130 -0.40 11.67 3.11
N ALA A 131 -0.62 10.54 2.44
CA ALA A 131 -0.37 9.22 2.99
C ALA A 131 0.03 8.20 1.91
N GLY A 132 0.84 7.21 2.29
CA GLY A 132 1.39 6.20 1.39
C GLY A 132 2.87 6.40 1.06
N TRP A 133 3.40 5.55 0.19
CA TRP A 133 4.81 5.48 -0.16
C TRP A 133 5.12 6.18 -1.49
N LEU A 134 6.33 6.73 -1.58
CA LEU A 134 6.94 7.11 -2.83
C LEU A 134 7.34 5.84 -3.58
N LEU A 135 6.75 5.66 -4.75
CA LEU A 135 6.96 4.48 -5.59
C LEU A 135 8.34 4.51 -6.27
N PRO A 136 8.85 3.36 -6.75
CA PRO A 136 10.19 3.27 -7.32
C PRO A 136 10.47 4.14 -8.54
N SER A 137 9.43 4.65 -9.21
CA SER A 137 9.55 5.60 -10.31
C SER A 137 9.77 7.05 -9.86
N GLN A 138 9.70 7.31 -8.55
CA GLN A 138 9.86 8.63 -7.94
C GLN A 138 11.23 8.76 -7.27
N ASP A 139 11.74 9.98 -7.22
CA ASP A 139 12.94 10.31 -6.46
C ASP A 139 12.73 10.03 -4.96
N ASP A 140 13.79 9.58 -4.29
CA ASP A 140 13.78 9.22 -2.86
C ASP A 140 12.68 8.21 -2.47
N SER A 141 12.40 7.24 -3.36
CA SER A 141 11.44 6.17 -3.10
C SER A 141 11.65 5.51 -1.73
N ASP A 142 10.58 5.46 -0.94
CA ASP A 142 10.54 4.91 0.41
C ASP A 142 9.73 3.59 0.49
N LEU A 143 9.40 3.01 -0.68
CA LEU A 143 8.69 1.73 -0.75
C LEU A 143 9.50 0.63 -0.06
N PRO A 144 8.90 -0.18 0.85
CA PRO A 144 9.61 -1.23 1.54
C PRO A 144 10.25 -2.24 0.58
N GLY A 145 11.51 -2.62 0.88
CA GLY A 145 12.28 -3.54 0.05
C GLY A 145 11.60 -4.90 -0.16
N ASP A 146 10.85 -5.37 0.84
CA ASP A 146 10.12 -6.64 0.76
C ASP A 146 9.01 -6.57 -0.31
N VAL A 147 8.23 -5.49 -0.32
CA VAL A 147 7.17 -5.25 -1.30
C VAL A 147 7.75 -5.13 -2.71
N ARG A 148 8.81 -4.32 -2.86
CA ARG A 148 9.50 -4.13 -4.15
C ARG A 148 10.12 -5.43 -4.66
N GLY A 149 10.83 -6.16 -3.78
CA GLY A 149 11.52 -7.40 -4.10
C GLY A 149 10.56 -8.49 -4.56
N ILE A 150 9.42 -8.66 -3.87
CA ILE A 150 8.37 -9.60 -4.29
C ILE A 150 7.81 -9.20 -5.66
N CYS A 151 7.56 -7.91 -5.91
CA CYS A 151 7.08 -7.46 -7.22
C CYS A 151 8.09 -7.77 -8.34
N ILE A 152 9.37 -7.51 -8.11
CA ILE A 152 10.45 -7.75 -9.08
C ILE A 152 10.55 -9.24 -9.39
N ASP A 153 10.66 -10.07 -8.35
CA ASP A 153 10.84 -11.51 -8.47
C ASP A 153 9.65 -12.17 -9.18
N ARG A 154 8.42 -11.74 -8.87
CA ARG A 154 7.22 -12.23 -9.57
C ARG A 154 7.18 -11.81 -11.04
N ALA A 155 7.49 -10.56 -11.35
CA ALA A 155 7.54 -10.09 -12.74
C ALA A 155 8.63 -10.83 -13.54
N ALA A 156 9.80 -11.06 -12.95
CA ALA A 156 10.90 -11.81 -13.56
C ALA A 156 10.52 -13.28 -13.82
N ARG A 157 9.92 -13.96 -12.83
CA ARG A 157 9.44 -15.35 -12.99
C ARG A 157 8.35 -15.46 -14.03
N ALA A 158 7.38 -14.54 -14.02
CA ALA A 158 6.32 -14.52 -15.01
C ALA A 158 6.85 -14.32 -16.43
N TYR A 159 7.93 -13.55 -16.60
CA TYR A 159 8.62 -13.37 -17.87
C TYR A 159 9.33 -14.66 -18.32
N LEU A 160 10.11 -15.29 -17.42
CA LEU A 160 10.82 -16.53 -17.72
C LEU A 160 9.89 -17.71 -18.02
N GLY A 161 8.70 -17.74 -17.41
CA GLY A 161 7.67 -18.75 -17.68
C GLY A 161 6.90 -18.54 -19.00
N GLN A 162 7.17 -17.46 -19.75
CA GLN A 162 6.53 -17.26 -21.06
C GLN A 162 7.10 -18.25 -22.08
N GLY A 163 6.32 -19.29 -22.40
CA GLY A 163 6.70 -20.33 -23.36
C GLY A 163 6.68 -21.74 -22.79
N GLU A 164 6.65 -21.88 -21.47
CA GLU A 164 6.39 -23.15 -20.80
C GLU A 164 4.91 -23.54 -20.92
N ASP A 165 4.59 -24.84 -20.95
CA ASP A 165 3.19 -25.29 -20.88
C ASP A 165 2.64 -25.11 -19.47
N LEU A 166 2.04 -23.93 -19.23
CA LEU A 166 1.46 -23.52 -17.95
C LEU A 166 0.34 -24.44 -17.42
N ARG A 167 -0.09 -25.46 -18.18
CA ARG A 167 -1.06 -26.46 -17.73
C ARG A 167 -0.42 -27.59 -16.93
N ILE A 168 0.89 -27.79 -17.06
CA ILE A 168 1.63 -28.82 -16.33
C ILE A 168 1.97 -28.30 -14.93
N ARG A 169 1.40 -28.93 -13.90
CA ARG A 169 1.60 -28.53 -12.49
C ARG A 169 2.63 -29.37 -11.74
N SER A 170 2.85 -30.59 -12.19
CA SER A 170 3.84 -31.49 -11.64
C SER A 170 4.23 -32.51 -12.70
N GLU A 171 5.52 -32.73 -12.87
CA GLU A 171 6.06 -33.81 -13.69
C GLU A 171 6.79 -34.79 -12.77
N SER A 172 6.41 -36.06 -12.84
CA SER A 172 7.07 -37.15 -12.13
C SER A 172 7.72 -38.10 -13.12
N ALA A 173 9.04 -38.21 -13.07
CA ALA A 173 9.80 -39.20 -13.83
C ALA A 173 10.22 -40.33 -12.89
N GLU A 174 9.75 -41.55 -13.18
CA GLU A 174 9.98 -42.73 -12.35
C GLU A 174 11.49 -43.02 -12.23
N GLY A 175 11.99 -43.03 -10.99
CA GLY A 175 13.41 -43.26 -10.68
C GLY A 175 14.34 -42.04 -10.77
N VAL A 176 13.85 -40.85 -11.16
CA VAL A 176 14.68 -39.64 -11.36
C VAL A 176 14.26 -38.46 -10.48
N GLY A 177 12.97 -38.28 -10.20
CA GLY A 177 12.50 -37.26 -9.26
C GLY A 177 11.11 -36.69 -9.57
N ASN A 178 10.68 -35.76 -8.73
CA ASN A 178 9.43 -35.00 -8.89
C ASN A 178 9.76 -33.50 -8.99
N VAL A 179 9.23 -32.83 -10.02
CA VAL A 179 9.33 -31.38 -10.19
C VAL A 179 7.92 -30.81 -10.12
N SER A 180 7.69 -29.93 -9.14
CA SER A 180 6.43 -29.19 -9.00
C SER A 180 6.63 -27.76 -9.48
N TYR A 181 5.72 -27.28 -10.32
CA TYR A 181 5.75 -25.92 -10.84
C TYR A 181 4.87 -25.01 -10.00
N PHE A 182 5.34 -23.79 -9.75
CA PHE A 182 4.60 -22.78 -8.99
C PHE A 182 3.50 -22.14 -9.86
N ASP A 183 2.36 -21.78 -9.25
CA ASP A 183 1.29 -21.04 -9.93
C ASP A 183 1.65 -19.54 -9.96
N PRO A 184 2.03 -18.98 -11.13
CA PRO A 184 2.50 -17.60 -11.22
C PRO A 184 1.41 -16.58 -10.86
N ASP A 185 0.13 -16.96 -10.85
CA ASP A 185 -0.96 -16.05 -10.52
C ASP A 185 -1.29 -16.02 -9.02
N LYS A 186 -0.69 -16.91 -8.21
CA LYS A 186 -0.88 -16.91 -6.75
C LYS A 186 0.37 -16.45 -6.02
N LEU A 187 0.17 -15.83 -4.86
CA LEU A 187 1.26 -15.59 -3.91
C LEU A 187 1.54 -16.86 -3.13
N SER A 188 2.81 -17.13 -2.93
CA SER A 188 3.31 -18.20 -2.08
C SER A 188 3.12 -17.84 -0.61
N THR A 189 3.08 -18.85 0.27
CA THR A 189 3.01 -18.65 1.72
C THR A 189 4.10 -17.72 2.26
N PRO A 190 5.40 -17.82 1.90
CA PRO A 190 6.41 -16.90 2.40
C PRO A 190 6.18 -15.45 1.92
N GLU A 191 5.72 -15.23 0.69
CA GLU A 191 5.36 -13.89 0.21
C GLU A 191 4.20 -13.30 1.03
N LEU A 192 3.17 -14.10 1.32
CA LEU A 192 2.05 -13.66 2.16
C LEU A 192 2.49 -13.32 3.60
N VAL A 193 3.41 -14.09 4.17
CA VAL A 193 3.97 -13.81 5.51
C VAL A 193 4.77 -12.52 5.49
N ALA A 194 5.58 -12.29 4.46
CA ALA A 194 6.33 -11.03 4.30
C ALA A 194 5.41 -9.82 4.07
N LEU A 195 4.24 -10.02 3.44
CA LEU A 195 3.28 -8.96 3.18
C LEU A 195 2.33 -8.66 4.35
N ALA A 196 2.23 -9.56 5.34
CA ALA A 196 1.33 -9.44 6.48
C ALA A 196 1.41 -8.08 7.21
N PRO A 197 2.59 -7.46 7.43
CA PRO A 197 2.70 -6.15 8.07
C PRO A 197 2.06 -4.99 7.29
N TYR A 198 1.83 -5.16 5.98
CA TYR A 198 1.28 -4.13 5.09
C TYR A 198 -0.23 -4.28 4.85
N HIS A 199 -0.86 -5.30 5.43
CA HIS A 199 -2.29 -5.48 5.34
C HIS A 199 -3.02 -4.25 5.91
N LEU A 200 -3.97 -3.71 5.17
CA LEU A 200 -4.89 -2.73 5.73
C LEU A 200 -5.81 -3.44 6.71
N TYR A 201 -5.59 -3.20 8.00
CA TYR A 201 -6.48 -3.63 9.07
C TYR A 201 -7.61 -2.59 9.20
N ARG A 202 -8.79 -2.91 8.66
CA ARG A 202 -10.04 -2.25 9.06
C ARG A 202 -10.58 -2.98 10.28
N LEU A 203 -10.73 -2.25 11.39
CA LEU A 203 -11.51 -2.67 12.56
C LEU A 203 -12.99 -2.32 12.34
#